data_AF-A0A376KQJ7-F1
#
_entry.id   AF-A0A376KQJ7-F1
#
_cell.length_a   1.000
_cell.length_b   1.000
_cell.length_c   1.000
_cell.angle_alpha   90.00
_cell.angle_beta   90.00
_cell.angle_gamma   90.00
#
_symmetry.space_group_name_H-M   'P 1'
#
loop_
_entity.id
_entity.type
_entity.pdbx_description
1 polymer ?
#
loop_
_entity_poly.entity_id
_entity_poly.type
_entity_poly.pdbx_seq_one_letter_code
_entity_poly.pdbx_strand_id
1 'polypeptide(L)'
;MATALYSPIALASTVEYGETVDGVVLEKDIQLVYGTANNTKINPGGEQHIKEFGVSSNTEIKGGYQYIEMNGTAEYSVLNDGYQIVQMGGAANQTTLQ
;
A
#
# COMPACT_ATOMS: atom_id res chain seq x y z
N MET A 1 -6.08 -19.19 -8.36
CA MET A 1 -6.16 -17.86 -7.71
C MET A 1 -6.42 -18.12 -6.24
N ALA A 2 -5.44 -17.93 -5.38
CA ALA A 2 -5.62 -18.06 -3.93
C ALA A 2 -5.95 -16.67 -3.38
N THR A 3 -7.22 -16.44 -3.06
CA THR A 3 -7.63 -15.27 -2.28
C THR A 3 -7.29 -15.56 -0.83
N ALA A 4 -6.17 -15.04 -0.33
CA ALA A 4 -5.88 -15.11 1.09
C ALA A 4 -6.84 -14.16 1.82
N LEU A 5 -7.76 -14.73 2.61
CA LEU A 5 -8.52 -13.98 3.62
C LEU A 5 -7.54 -13.66 4.76
N TYR A 6 -6.85 -12.53 4.67
CA TYR A 6 -5.90 -12.13 5.70
C TYR A 6 -6.66 -11.80 6.99
N SER A 7 -6.46 -12.61 8.04
CA SER A 7 -7.02 -12.38 9.37
C SER A 7 -6.02 -11.60 10.22
N PRO A 8 -6.41 -10.50 10.88
CA PRO A 8 -5.47 -9.57 11.50
C PRO A 8 -5.05 -10.03 12.89
N ILE A 9 -3.87 -10.66 13.01
CA ILE A 9 -3.14 -10.73 14.31
C ILE A 9 -1.62 -10.46 14.12
N ALA A 10 -1.15 -10.01 12.96
CA ALA A 10 0.22 -9.54 12.81
C ALA A 10 0.24 -8.02 12.78
N LEU A 11 1.05 -7.40 13.64
CA LEU A 11 1.31 -5.94 13.70
C LEU A 11 1.65 -5.34 12.32
N ALA A 12 2.18 -6.19 11.42
CA ALA A 12 2.31 -5.92 10.00
C ALA A 12 1.79 -7.11 9.19
N SER A 13 1.00 -6.84 8.14
CA SER A 13 0.65 -7.80 7.10
C SER A 13 1.67 -7.76 5.97
N THR A 14 2.12 -8.91 5.49
CA THR A 14 3.06 -8.99 4.36
C THR A 14 2.34 -9.58 3.15
N VAL A 15 2.48 -8.93 2.00
CA VAL A 15 2.09 -9.44 0.68
C VAL A 15 3.37 -9.91 0.01
N GLU A 16 3.60 -11.22 0.02
CA GLU A 16 4.84 -11.81 -0.48
C GLU A 16 4.92 -11.79 -2.01
N TYR A 17 6.09 -12.09 -2.56
CA TYR A 17 6.29 -12.18 -4.01
C TYR A 17 5.32 -13.15 -4.67
N GLY A 18 4.63 -12.69 -5.72
CA GLY A 18 3.62 -13.46 -6.44
C GLY A 18 2.25 -13.52 -5.77
N GLU A 19 2.11 -12.99 -4.55
CA GLU A 19 0.81 -12.81 -3.91
C GLU A 19 0.10 -11.57 -4.45
N THR A 20 -1.22 -11.66 -4.48
CA THR A 20 -2.08 -10.51 -4.75
C THR A 20 -3.15 -10.43 -3.68
N VAL A 21 -3.25 -9.26 -3.05
CA VAL A 21 -4.33 -8.92 -2.12
C VAL A 21 -5.19 -7.81 -2.70
N ASP A 22 -6.45 -7.77 -2.30
CA ASP A 22 -7.42 -6.79 -2.78
C ASP A 22 -8.28 -6.27 -1.63
N GLY A 23 -8.48 -4.96 -1.58
CA GLY A 23 -9.40 -4.33 -0.64
C GLY A 23 -8.94 -4.30 0.82
N VAL A 24 -7.63 -4.37 1.06
CA VAL A 24 -7.07 -4.28 2.43
C VAL A 24 -7.36 -2.90 3.03
N VAL A 25 -7.78 -2.86 4.30
CA VAL A 25 -8.00 -1.63 5.05
C VAL A 25 -6.99 -1.56 6.19
N LEU A 26 -6.24 -0.46 6.26
CA LEU A 26 -5.21 -0.21 7.26
C LEU A 26 -5.66 0.92 8.17
N GLU A 27 -5.83 0.66 9.47
CA GLU A 27 -6.21 1.69 10.46
C GLU A 27 -5.12 1.95 11.48
N LYS A 28 -4.51 0.92 12.06
CA LYS A 28 -3.34 1.02 12.95
C LYS A 28 -2.34 -0.09 12.65
N ASP A 29 -2.45 -0.60 11.43
CA ASP A 29 -1.73 -1.76 10.94
C ASP A 29 -0.76 -1.32 9.86
N ILE A 30 0.31 -2.09 9.73
CA ILE A 30 1.30 -1.90 8.66
C ILE A 30 1.02 -2.96 7.58
N GLN A 31 1.19 -2.60 6.31
CA GLN A 31 1.27 -3.55 5.21
C GLN A 31 2.62 -3.42 4.50
N LEU A 32 3.36 -4.52 4.38
CA LEU A 32 4.58 -4.62 3.57
C LEU A 32 4.24 -5.31 2.25
N VAL A 33 4.40 -4.60 1.13
CA VAL A 33 4.02 -5.09 -0.20
C VAL A 33 5.28 -5.43 -1.00
N TYR A 34 5.59 -6.72 -1.14
CA TYR A 34 6.58 -7.26 -2.08
C TYR A 34 5.91 -7.84 -3.34
N GLY A 35 4.65 -8.28 -3.23
CA GLY A 35 3.80 -8.70 -4.34
C GLY A 35 2.92 -7.56 -4.88
N THR A 36 1.62 -7.80 -4.99
CA THR A 36 0.64 -6.82 -5.51
C THR A 36 -0.47 -6.53 -4.52
N ALA A 37 -0.70 -5.26 -4.20
CA ALA A 37 -1.81 -4.80 -3.38
C ALA A 37 -2.77 -3.92 -4.20
N ASN A 38 -4.02 -4.33 -4.32
CA ASN A 38 -5.04 -3.57 -5.05
C ASN A 38 -6.03 -2.94 -4.07
N ASN A 39 -6.52 -1.74 -4.41
CA ASN A 39 -7.66 -1.09 -3.76
C ASN A 39 -7.48 -0.96 -2.22
N THR A 40 -6.23 -0.73 -1.78
CA THR A 40 -5.94 -0.57 -0.35
C THR A 40 -6.49 0.77 0.15
N LYS A 41 -7.06 0.78 1.35
CA LYS A 41 -7.48 2.00 2.04
C LYS A 41 -6.60 2.26 3.25
N ILE A 42 -5.97 3.41 3.30
CA ILE A 42 -5.07 3.79 4.38
C ILE A 42 -5.72 4.90 5.21
N ASN A 43 -6.30 4.50 6.35
CA ASN A 43 -6.95 5.39 7.31
C ASN A 43 -5.92 5.94 8.33
N PRO A 44 -6.30 6.91 9.19
CA PRO A 44 -5.38 7.50 10.15
C PRO A 44 -4.76 6.46 11.10
N GLY A 45 -3.43 6.37 11.07
CA GLY A 45 -2.63 5.39 11.82
C GLY A 45 -2.20 4.16 11.02
N GLY A 46 -2.75 3.96 9.82
CA GLY A 46 -2.36 2.88 8.91
C GLY A 46 -1.17 3.26 8.05
N GLU A 47 -0.34 2.27 7.70
CA GLU A 47 0.85 2.47 6.88
C GLU A 47 0.98 1.37 5.82
N GLN A 48 1.13 1.76 4.55
CA GLN A 48 1.50 0.83 3.47
C GLN A 48 2.93 1.12 3.03
N HIS A 49 3.81 0.13 3.11
CA HIS A 49 5.16 0.17 2.57
C HIS A 49 5.23 -0.67 1.30
N ILE A 50 5.37 -0.01 0.16
CA ILE A 50 5.62 -0.66 -1.11
C ILE A 50 7.13 -0.91 -1.20
N LYS A 51 7.52 -2.16 -1.02
CA LYS A 51 8.90 -2.62 -0.95
C LYS A 51 9.45 -2.87 -2.37
N GLU A 52 10.70 -3.30 -2.44
CA GLU A 52 11.38 -3.59 -3.71
C GLU A 52 10.57 -4.56 -4.60
N PHE A 53 10.27 -4.13 -5.82
CA PHE A 53 9.43 -4.79 -6.82
C PHE A 53 7.95 -4.98 -6.43
N GLY A 54 7.54 -4.46 -5.26
CA GLY A 54 6.15 -4.38 -4.87
C GLY A 54 5.38 -3.39 -5.73
N VAL A 55 4.11 -3.72 -6.00
CA VAL A 55 3.19 -2.84 -6.74
C VAL A 55 1.93 -2.63 -5.92
N SER A 56 1.55 -1.37 -5.74
CA SER A 56 0.25 -0.99 -5.17
C SER A 56 -0.56 -0.19 -6.17
N SER A 57 -1.82 -0.57 -6.40
CA SER A 57 -2.69 0.08 -7.39
C SER A 57 -4.01 0.54 -6.76
N ASN A 58 -4.46 1.73 -7.15
CA ASN A 58 -5.73 2.33 -6.71
C ASN A 58 -5.83 2.48 -5.18
N THR A 59 -4.73 2.85 -4.53
CA THR A 59 -4.74 3.09 -3.07
C THR A 59 -5.48 4.39 -2.76
N GLU A 60 -6.40 4.36 -1.79
CA GLU A 60 -7.07 5.53 -1.24
C GLU A 60 -6.43 5.89 0.11
N ILE A 61 -5.77 7.05 0.19
CA ILE A 61 -5.10 7.53 1.41
C ILE A 61 -5.98 8.60 2.07
N LYS A 62 -6.41 8.33 3.30
CA LYS A 62 -7.41 9.10 4.06
C LYS A 62 -6.89 9.51 5.45
N GLY A 63 -5.62 9.90 5.53
CA GLY A 63 -4.97 10.36 6.76
C GLY A 63 -3.85 9.46 7.27
N GLY A 64 -3.58 8.33 6.63
CA GLY A 64 -2.41 7.49 6.91
C GLY A 64 -1.24 7.75 5.96
N TYR A 65 -0.33 6.77 5.86
CA TYR A 65 0.91 6.91 5.09
C TYR A 65 1.06 5.80 4.04
N GLN A 66 1.41 6.19 2.81
CA GLN A 66 1.94 5.29 1.79
C GLN A 66 3.42 5.60 1.56
N TYR A 67 4.30 4.69 1.93
CA TYR A 67 5.74 4.76 1.67
C TYR A 67 6.07 3.96 0.42
N ILE A 68 6.64 4.63 -0.59
CA ILE A 68 7.12 3.99 -1.81
C ILE A 68 8.64 3.93 -1.71
N GLU A 69 9.16 2.74 -1.42
CA GLU A 69 10.59 2.53 -1.22
C GLU A 69 11.31 2.28 -2.56
N MET A 70 12.63 2.10 -2.51
CA MET A 70 13.46 1.86 -3.69
C MET A 70 12.90 0.70 -4.54
N ASN A 71 12.74 0.93 -5.84
CA ASN A 71 12.17 -0.02 -6.81
C ASN A 71 10.71 -0.45 -6.53
N GLY A 72 10.02 0.19 -5.59
CA GLY A 72 8.58 0.03 -5.37
C GLY A 72 7.78 0.96 -6.28
N THR A 73 6.57 0.53 -6.67
CA THR A 73 5.69 1.32 -7.55
C THR A 73 4.29 1.48 -6.95
N ALA A 74 3.83 2.73 -6.80
CA ALA A 74 2.42 3.03 -6.58
C ALA A 74 1.79 3.56 -7.87
N GLU A 75 0.61 3.06 -8.22
CA GLU A 75 -0.15 3.50 -9.38
C GLU A 75 -1.55 3.97 -8.96
N TYR A 76 -2.00 5.09 -9.54
CA TYR A 76 -3.37 5.59 -9.40
C TYR A 76 -3.80 5.84 -7.95
N SER A 77 -2.85 6.24 -7.09
CA SER A 77 -3.19 6.56 -5.70
C SER A 77 -4.04 7.84 -5.65
N VAL A 78 -5.02 7.86 -4.76
CA VAL A 78 -5.85 9.03 -4.46
C VAL A 78 -5.52 9.49 -3.04
N LEU A 79 -4.97 10.69 -2.91
CA LEU A 79 -4.60 11.28 -1.64
C LEU A 79 -5.68 12.30 -1.22
N ASN A 80 -6.58 11.88 -0.35
CA ASN A 80 -7.64 12.72 0.22
C ASN A 80 -7.17 13.40 1.53
N ASP A 81 -6.29 12.75 2.27
CA ASP A 81 -5.59 13.27 3.45
C ASP A 81 -4.39 12.36 3.78
N GLY A 82 -3.44 12.83 4.60
CA GLY A 82 -2.24 12.08 4.98
C GLY A 82 -1.09 12.29 3.99
N TYR A 83 -0.28 11.25 3.74
CA TYR A 83 0.94 11.39 2.94
C TYR A 83 1.21 10.22 2.00
N GLN A 84 1.63 10.55 0.79
CA GLN A 84 2.37 9.64 -0.09
C GLN A 84 3.85 10.06 -0.08
N ILE A 85 4.72 9.19 0.40
CA ILE A 85 6.14 9.46 0.62
C ILE A 85 6.94 8.62 -0.37
N VAL A 86 7.48 9.28 -1.38
CA VAL A 86 8.30 8.63 -2.42
C VAL A 86 9.78 8.75 -2.05
N GLN A 87 10.41 7.61 -1.72
CA GLN A 87 11.83 7.56 -1.42
C GLN A 87 12.67 7.47 -2.70
N MET A 88 14.00 7.67 -2.58
CA MET A 88 14.91 7.62 -3.73
C MET A 88 14.80 6.28 -4.47
N GLY A 89 14.44 6.33 -5.75
CA GLY A 89 14.26 5.14 -6.60
C GLY A 89 12.87 4.51 -6.53
N GLY A 90 11.94 5.03 -5.71
CA GLY A 90 10.52 4.68 -5.77
C GLY A 90 9.78 5.46 -6.85
N ALA A 91 8.67 4.91 -7.34
CA ALA A 91 7.84 5.54 -8.37
C ALA A 91 6.39 5.71 -7.91
N ALA A 92 5.89 6.95 -7.92
CA ALA A 92 4.47 7.26 -7.81
C ALA A 92 3.93 7.69 -9.17
N ASN A 93 3.11 6.85 -9.78
CA ASN A 93 2.52 7.11 -11.09
C ASN A 93 1.05 7.51 -10.93
N GLN A 94 0.69 8.65 -11.52
CA GLN A 94 -0.70 9.10 -11.64
C GLN A 94 -1.40 9.30 -10.28
N THR A 95 -0.69 9.83 -9.29
CA THR A 95 -1.31 10.26 -8.02
C THR A 95 -2.26 11.43 -8.25
N THR A 96 -3.48 11.31 -7.71
CA THR A 96 -4.48 12.39 -7.67
C THR A 96 -4.54 12.97 -6.27
N LEU A 97 -4.46 14.30 -6.15
CA LEU A 97 -4.67 15.04 -4.89
C LEU A 97 -6.10 15.60 -4.89
N GLN A 98 -6.81 15.50 -3.77
CA GLN A 98 -8.17 16.05 -3.60
C GLN A 98 -8.24 17.08 -2.49
#